data_AF-A0A248LCX3-F1
#
_entry.id   AF-A0A248LCX3-F1
#
_cell.length_a   1.000
_cell.length_b   1.000
_cell.length_c   1.000
_cell.angle_alpha   90.00
_cell.angle_beta   90.00
_cell.angle_gamma   90.00
#
_symmetry.space_group_name_H-M   'P 1'
#
loop_
_entity.id
_entity.type
_entity.pdbx_description
1 polymer ?
#
loop_
_entity_poly.entity_id
_entity_poly.type
_entity_poly.pdbx_seq_one_letter_code
_entity_poly.pdbx_strand_id
1 'polypeptide(L)'
;MSYWICTTCGVQTDEEAVQPTTCRICSDERQYVNPDGQSWTTREAMVASKNYRTTVTPEQPGLMSLVTSPQFGIGQTAYLVAGAKRLLWDCITYLDQTVIDEINQQGGLDAIALSHPHYYATQVDWAEAFDVPIYIHQADEQWVTRPSDRIIFWSGDRLELAEDLVLQRVGGHFDGATVLEWTQGDAGRGVLLTGDIVRVVADRAWVSFMYSYPNLIPLPATTVAQMARQLSPLSFNQLYDAFHRIVETDAAGAVARSAARYIDALGGTDD
;
A
#
# COMPACT_ATOMS: atom_id res chain seq x y z
N MET A 1 -23.19 7.96 -10.71
CA MET A 1 -23.23 8.43 -9.30
C MET A 1 -21.81 8.70 -8.88
N SER A 2 -21.57 9.67 -8.01
CA SER A 2 -20.21 10.13 -7.65
C SER A 2 -19.92 9.80 -6.21
N TYR A 3 -18.78 9.17 -5.96
CA TYR A 3 -18.29 8.84 -4.63
C TYR A 3 -17.30 9.92 -4.15
N TRP A 4 -17.40 10.29 -2.88
CA TRP A 4 -16.54 11.30 -2.30
C TRP A 4 -15.15 10.76 -1.99
N ILE A 5 -14.14 11.54 -2.32
CA ILE A 5 -12.73 11.22 -2.11
C ILE A 5 -12.17 12.25 -1.16
N CYS A 6 -11.63 11.81 -0.02
CA CYS A 6 -10.91 12.68 0.89
C CYS A 6 -9.66 13.20 0.19
N THR A 7 -9.49 14.52 0.09
CA THR A 7 -8.32 15.12 -0.57
C THR A 7 -7.01 14.91 0.20
N THR A 8 -7.09 14.58 1.49
CA THR A 8 -5.93 14.40 2.38
C THR A 8 -5.33 13.01 2.26
N CYS A 9 -6.14 11.95 2.40
CA CYS A 9 -5.66 10.58 2.29
C CYS A 9 -5.88 9.95 0.90
N GLY A 10 -6.76 10.52 0.09
CA GLY A 10 -7.12 9.99 -1.23
C GLY A 10 -8.06 8.78 -1.20
N VAL A 11 -8.56 8.39 -0.03
CA VAL A 11 -9.50 7.27 0.13
C VAL A 11 -10.93 7.69 -0.23
N GLN A 12 -11.57 6.88 -1.06
CA GLN A 12 -12.95 7.02 -1.50
C GLN A 12 -13.91 6.44 -0.46
N THR A 13 -15.04 7.10 -0.22
CA THR A 13 -16.12 6.63 0.65
C THR A 13 -17.26 6.03 -0.16
N ASP A 14 -18.23 5.41 0.53
CA ASP A 14 -19.46 4.93 -0.07
C ASP A 14 -20.32 6.07 -0.65
N GLU A 15 -21.35 5.68 -1.40
CA GLU A 15 -22.25 6.62 -2.08
C GLU A 15 -23.08 7.40 -1.06
N GLU A 16 -22.80 8.69 -0.93
CA GLU A 16 -23.57 9.59 -0.09
C GLU A 16 -24.07 10.78 -0.91
N ALA A 17 -25.38 11.04 -0.87
CA ALA A 17 -25.99 12.22 -1.48
C ALA A 17 -25.46 13.53 -0.88
N VAL A 18 -24.93 13.47 0.34
CA VAL A 18 -24.35 14.58 1.08
C VAL A 18 -22.87 14.33 1.25
N GLN A 19 -22.05 15.36 1.09
CA GLN A 19 -20.61 15.28 1.33
C GLN A 19 -20.35 14.90 2.81
N PRO A 20 -19.47 13.92 3.10
CA PRO A 20 -19.19 13.53 4.47
C PRO A 20 -18.55 14.67 5.27
N THR A 21 -18.82 14.72 6.58
CA THR A 21 -18.21 15.71 7.47
C THR A 21 -16.83 15.31 7.96
N THR A 22 -16.54 14.01 7.99
CA THR A 22 -15.30 13.44 8.56
C THR A 22 -14.81 12.29 7.71
N CYS A 23 -13.50 12.23 7.45
CA CYS A 23 -12.88 11.05 6.86
C CYS A 23 -12.44 10.10 7.97
N ARG A 24 -13.00 8.88 7.97
CA ARG A 24 -12.67 7.84 8.97
C ARG A 24 -11.18 7.51 9.01
N ILE A 25 -10.53 7.47 7.85
CA ILE A 25 -9.09 7.18 7.75
C ILE A 25 -8.26 8.32 8.35
N CYS A 26 -8.57 9.58 8.00
CA CYS A 26 -7.86 10.75 8.54
C CYS A 26 -8.14 11.00 10.03
N SER A 27 -9.27 10.53 10.55
CA SER A 27 -9.65 10.71 11.97
C SER A 27 -8.99 9.68 12.88
N ASP A 28 -8.35 8.66 12.32
CA ASP A 28 -7.52 7.71 13.06
C ASP A 28 -6.14 8.31 13.36
N GLU A 29 -5.59 8.02 14.53
CA GLU A 29 -4.30 8.57 15.00
C GLU A 29 -3.07 8.11 14.19
N ARG A 30 -3.24 7.16 13.28
CA ARG A 30 -2.20 6.76 12.33
C ARG A 30 -2.13 7.67 11.11
N GLN A 31 -3.13 8.53 10.94
CA GLN A 31 -3.19 9.61 9.97
C GLN A 31 -3.52 10.93 10.67
N TYR A 32 -3.92 11.95 9.92
CA TYR A 32 -4.33 13.24 10.45
C TYR A 32 -5.46 13.84 9.60
N VAL A 33 -6.28 14.65 10.25
CA VAL A 33 -7.17 15.60 9.58
C VAL A 33 -6.33 16.78 9.14
N ASN A 34 -6.47 17.21 7.88
CA ASN A 34 -5.74 18.35 7.35
C ASN A 34 -5.94 19.60 8.26
N PRO A 35 -4.88 20.35 8.59
CA PRO A 35 -4.97 21.56 9.41
C PRO A 35 -5.95 22.63 8.86
N ASP A 36 -6.15 22.68 7.54
CA ASP A 36 -7.11 23.56 6.88
C ASP A 36 -8.56 23.00 6.89
N GLY A 37 -8.76 21.84 7.51
CA GLY A 37 -10.03 21.14 7.63
C GLY A 37 -10.25 20.04 6.59
N GLN A 38 -11.35 19.32 6.77
CA GLN A 38 -11.73 18.23 5.88
C GLN A 38 -12.19 18.79 4.52
N SER A 39 -11.57 18.31 3.44
CA SER A 39 -11.98 18.62 2.07
C SER A 39 -12.14 17.36 1.23
N TRP A 40 -12.99 17.48 0.20
CA TRP A 40 -13.47 16.37 -0.60
C TRP A 40 -13.47 16.72 -2.08
N THR A 41 -13.29 15.71 -2.92
CA THR A 41 -13.44 15.78 -4.38
C THR A 41 -14.20 14.53 -4.85
N THR A 42 -14.38 14.39 -6.16
CA THR A 42 -14.85 13.14 -6.78
C THR A 42 -13.93 12.77 -7.93
N ARG A 43 -13.99 11.51 -8.37
CA ARG A 43 -13.23 11.07 -9.54
C ARG A 43 -13.56 11.90 -10.77
N GLU A 44 -14.84 12.21 -10.99
CA GLU A 44 -15.29 13.01 -12.14
C GLU A 44 -14.71 14.42 -12.08
N ALA A 45 -14.68 15.05 -10.90
CA ALA A 45 -14.10 16.37 -10.72
C ALA A 45 -12.58 16.35 -10.99
N MET A 46 -11.86 15.33 -10.51
CA MET A 46 -10.43 15.16 -10.78
C MET A 46 -10.16 15.00 -12.29
N VAL A 47 -10.90 14.15 -12.99
CA VAL A 47 -10.75 13.94 -14.44
C VAL A 47 -11.11 15.22 -15.22
N ALA A 48 -12.22 15.88 -14.86
CA ALA A 48 -12.66 17.11 -15.51
C ALA A 48 -11.65 18.26 -15.35
N SER A 49 -10.90 18.28 -14.24
CA SER A 49 -9.87 19.29 -13.99
C SER A 49 -8.71 19.24 -14.98
N LYS A 50 -8.43 18.06 -15.57
CA LYS A 50 -7.26 17.78 -16.42
C LYS A 50 -5.91 18.11 -15.76
N ASN A 51 -5.87 18.24 -14.44
CA ASN A 51 -4.67 18.60 -13.70
C ASN A 51 -3.81 17.39 -13.34
N TYR A 52 -4.39 16.18 -13.35
CA TYR A 52 -3.73 14.96 -12.93
C TYR A 52 -3.42 14.07 -14.12
N ARG A 53 -2.33 13.32 -13.98
CA ARG A 53 -1.94 12.20 -14.85
C ARG A 53 -1.36 11.09 -13.97
N THR A 54 -1.58 9.84 -14.32
CA THR A 54 -0.80 8.73 -13.75
C THR A 54 0.28 8.36 -14.74
N THR A 55 1.51 8.24 -14.26
CA THR A 55 2.65 7.75 -15.05
C THR A 55 2.91 6.30 -14.67
N VAL A 56 3.02 5.41 -15.67
CA VAL A 56 3.40 4.01 -15.49
C VAL A 56 4.88 3.87 -15.89
N THR A 57 5.73 3.42 -14.98
CA THR A 57 7.19 3.33 -15.22
C THR A 57 7.70 1.92 -14.95
N PRO A 58 8.43 1.28 -15.89
CA PRO A 58 9.11 0.02 -15.62
C PRO A 58 10.22 0.20 -14.58
N GLU A 59 10.18 -0.59 -13.50
CA GLU A 59 11.18 -0.56 -12.43
C GLU A 59 12.22 -1.68 -12.61
N GLN A 60 11.75 -2.86 -13.00
CA GLN A 60 12.55 -4.05 -13.33
C GLN A 60 11.68 -5.01 -14.16
N PRO A 61 12.24 -6.09 -14.74
CA PRO A 61 11.43 -7.07 -15.46
C PRO A 61 10.27 -7.56 -14.60
N GLY A 62 9.04 -7.38 -15.08
CA GLY A 62 7.82 -7.81 -14.38
C GLY A 62 7.31 -6.86 -13.29
N LEU A 63 7.93 -5.70 -13.06
CA LEU A 63 7.47 -4.71 -12.07
C LEU A 63 7.35 -3.32 -12.69
N MET A 64 6.20 -2.69 -12.49
CA MET A 64 5.96 -1.30 -12.87
C MET A 64 5.44 -0.49 -11.70
N SER A 65 5.86 0.78 -11.60
CA SER A 65 5.31 1.75 -10.67
C SER A 65 4.23 2.59 -11.34
N LEU A 66 3.21 2.96 -10.56
CA LEU A 66 2.13 3.86 -10.96
C LEU A 66 2.11 5.04 -10.00
N VAL A 67 2.33 6.24 -10.53
CA VAL A 67 2.44 7.48 -9.73
C VAL A 67 1.56 8.57 -10.32
N THR A 68 0.69 9.15 -9.50
CA THR A 68 -0.13 10.33 -9.88
C THR A 68 0.68 11.61 -9.74
N SER A 69 0.63 12.46 -10.78
CA SER A 69 1.27 13.78 -10.84
C SER A 69 0.24 14.85 -11.24
N PRO A 70 0.17 16.01 -10.55
CA PRO A 70 0.80 16.30 -9.26
C PRO A 70 0.39 15.31 -8.17
N GLN A 71 1.17 15.28 -7.08
CA GLN A 71 0.85 14.46 -5.91
C GLN A 71 -0.58 14.73 -5.43
N PHE A 72 -1.32 13.66 -5.15
CA PHE A 72 -2.67 13.72 -4.60
C PHE A 72 -2.77 12.80 -3.38
N GLY A 73 -3.55 13.21 -2.38
CA GLY A 73 -3.68 12.48 -1.13
C GLY A 73 -2.31 12.27 -0.48
N ILE A 74 -2.01 11.03 -0.09
CA ILE A 74 -0.74 10.66 0.53
C ILE A 74 0.43 10.76 -0.45
N GLY A 75 0.19 10.62 -1.75
CA GLY A 75 1.24 10.60 -2.77
C GLY A 75 1.99 9.29 -2.88
N GLN A 76 1.27 8.20 -2.64
CA GLN A 76 1.79 6.85 -2.74
C GLN A 76 2.03 6.40 -4.18
N THR A 77 2.92 5.43 -4.31
CA THR A 77 3.17 4.63 -5.51
C THR A 77 2.42 3.32 -5.36
N ALA A 78 1.59 2.97 -6.35
CA ALA A 78 1.11 1.60 -6.51
C ALA A 78 2.05 0.83 -7.44
N TYR A 79 2.08 -0.49 -7.32
CA TYR A 79 2.95 -1.35 -8.13
C TYR A 79 2.13 -2.39 -8.89
N LEU A 80 2.37 -2.53 -10.19
CA LEU A 80 1.84 -3.64 -10.98
C LEU A 80 2.93 -4.71 -11.08
N VAL A 81 2.66 -5.87 -10.48
CA VAL A 81 3.50 -7.07 -10.54
C VAL A 81 2.94 -8.01 -11.60
N ALA A 82 3.72 -8.30 -12.63
CA ALA A 82 3.40 -9.26 -13.68
C ALA A 82 4.06 -10.62 -13.38
N GLY A 83 3.61 -11.26 -12.30
CA GLY A 83 3.99 -12.63 -11.92
C GLY A 83 3.11 -13.68 -12.60
N ALA A 84 2.83 -14.79 -11.92
CA ALA A 84 1.83 -15.78 -12.37
C ALA A 84 0.40 -15.19 -12.41
N LYS A 85 0.18 -14.06 -11.71
CA LYS A 85 -0.93 -13.14 -11.91
C LYS A 85 -0.41 -11.72 -12.10
N ARG A 86 -1.19 -10.89 -12.81
CA ARG A 86 -1.01 -9.45 -12.93
C ARG A 86 -1.70 -8.75 -11.77
N LEU A 87 -0.95 -8.55 -10.68
CA LEU A 87 -1.46 -8.03 -9.43
C LEU A 87 -1.14 -6.53 -9.32
N LEU A 88 -2.16 -5.71 -9.05
CA LEU A 88 -1.93 -4.36 -8.55
C LEU A 88 -1.77 -4.42 -7.02
N TRP A 89 -0.57 -4.05 -6.56
CA TRP A 89 -0.22 -3.92 -5.15
C TRP A 89 -0.41 -2.49 -4.68
N ASP A 90 -1.20 -2.34 -3.60
CA ASP A 90 -1.75 -1.06 -3.16
C ASP A 90 -2.56 -0.36 -4.28
N CYS A 91 -3.06 0.85 -4.03
CA CYS A 91 -3.87 1.56 -5.01
C CYS A 91 -3.60 3.07 -4.99
N ILE A 92 -3.88 3.74 -6.12
CA ILE A 92 -3.80 5.20 -6.27
C ILE A 92 -5.17 5.76 -6.64
N THR A 93 -5.43 7.00 -6.24
CA THR A 93 -6.78 7.59 -6.38
C THR A 93 -7.14 7.90 -7.84
N TYR A 94 -6.20 8.48 -8.60
CA TYR A 94 -6.51 8.98 -9.94
C TYR A 94 -6.51 7.84 -10.97
N LEU A 95 -7.67 7.65 -11.61
CA LEU A 95 -7.89 6.67 -12.67
C LEU A 95 -8.68 7.31 -13.80
N ASP A 96 -8.11 7.39 -15.00
CA ASP A 96 -8.79 7.83 -16.21
C ASP A 96 -8.72 6.77 -17.32
N GLN A 97 -9.37 7.03 -18.46
CA GLN A 97 -9.40 6.08 -19.56
C GLN A 97 -8.02 5.82 -20.15
N THR A 98 -7.12 6.80 -20.17
CA THR A 98 -5.76 6.66 -20.71
C THR A 98 -4.97 5.64 -19.90
N VAL A 99 -5.05 5.70 -18.58
CA VAL A 99 -4.39 4.74 -17.68
C VAL A 99 -5.00 3.34 -17.82
N ILE A 100 -6.33 3.24 -17.95
CA ILE A 100 -7.02 1.97 -18.17
C ILE A 100 -6.53 1.32 -19.48
N ASP A 101 -6.50 2.10 -20.56
CA ASP A 101 -6.07 1.63 -21.88
C ASP A 101 -4.59 1.19 -21.87
N GLU A 102 -3.72 1.96 -21.20
CA GLU A 102 -2.29 1.63 -21.05
C GLU A 102 -2.07 0.32 -20.30
N ILE A 103 -2.82 0.06 -19.22
CA ILE A 103 -2.69 -1.19 -18.46
C ILE A 103 -3.28 -2.37 -19.23
N ASN A 104 -4.42 -2.17 -19.93
CA ASN A 104 -5.02 -3.20 -20.77
C ASN A 104 -4.13 -3.60 -21.95
N GLN A 105 -3.44 -2.65 -22.58
CA GLN A 105 -2.44 -2.94 -23.63
C GLN A 105 -1.29 -3.81 -23.12
N GLN A 106 -1.03 -3.79 -21.81
CA GLN A 106 0.02 -4.58 -21.18
C GLN A 106 -0.48 -5.92 -20.62
N GLY A 107 -1.76 -6.24 -20.81
CA GLY A 107 -2.37 -7.51 -20.38
C GLY A 107 -3.41 -7.38 -19.26
N GLY A 108 -3.77 -6.16 -18.85
CA GLY A 108 -4.80 -5.92 -17.84
C GLY A 108 -4.34 -6.22 -16.40
N LEU A 109 -5.29 -6.52 -15.53
CA LEU A 109 -5.08 -6.97 -14.15
C LEU A 109 -5.84 -8.29 -13.94
N ASP A 110 -5.35 -9.12 -13.01
CA ASP A 110 -6.05 -10.32 -12.53
C ASP A 110 -6.61 -10.12 -11.12
N ALA A 111 -6.03 -9.21 -10.34
CA ALA A 111 -6.40 -8.93 -8.96
C ALA A 111 -5.81 -7.59 -8.47
N ILE A 112 -6.38 -7.07 -7.38
CA ILE A 112 -5.81 -6.01 -6.56
C ILE A 112 -5.58 -6.58 -5.16
N ALA A 113 -4.45 -6.31 -4.53
CA ALA A 113 -4.22 -6.63 -3.12
C ALA A 113 -3.65 -5.41 -2.41
N LEU A 114 -4.10 -5.18 -1.18
CA LEU A 114 -3.82 -3.95 -0.46
C LEU A 114 -3.10 -4.24 0.84
N SER A 115 -2.09 -3.42 1.13
CA SER A 115 -1.29 -3.60 2.34
C SER A 115 -2.07 -3.23 3.60
N HIS A 116 -2.74 -2.08 3.61
CA HIS A 116 -3.50 -1.55 4.75
C HIS A 116 -4.36 -0.33 4.35
N PRO A 117 -5.24 0.18 5.24
CA PRO A 117 -6.29 1.17 4.92
C PRO A 117 -5.85 2.50 4.31
N HIS A 118 -4.61 2.95 4.52
CA HIS A 118 -4.14 4.20 3.92
C HIS A 118 -4.05 4.13 2.39
N TYR A 119 -3.91 2.92 1.83
CA TYR A 119 -3.74 2.73 0.38
C TYR A 119 -4.95 2.10 -0.29
N TYR A 120 -6.12 2.14 0.35
CA TYR A 120 -7.38 1.74 -0.28
C TYR A 120 -7.76 2.67 -1.44
N ALA A 121 -7.40 3.95 -1.38
CA ALA A 121 -7.59 4.92 -2.45
C ALA A 121 -8.99 4.82 -3.11
N THR A 122 -9.04 4.63 -4.44
CA THR A 122 -10.26 4.35 -5.23
C THR A 122 -10.32 2.88 -5.66
N GLN A 123 -9.91 1.95 -4.79
CA GLN A 123 -9.80 0.50 -5.06
C GLN A 123 -11.00 -0.11 -5.80
N VAL A 124 -12.23 0.33 -5.50
CA VAL A 124 -13.45 -0.22 -6.10
C VAL A 124 -13.62 0.31 -7.52
N ASP A 125 -13.30 1.57 -7.81
CA ASP A 125 -13.28 2.08 -9.19
C ASP A 125 -12.26 1.32 -10.05
N TRP A 126 -11.09 1.02 -9.49
CA TRP A 126 -10.08 0.18 -10.15
C TRP A 126 -10.61 -1.23 -10.40
N ALA A 127 -11.16 -1.88 -9.38
CA ALA A 127 -11.68 -3.23 -9.49
C ALA A 127 -12.84 -3.35 -10.50
N GLU A 128 -13.71 -2.34 -10.56
CA GLU A 128 -14.79 -2.24 -11.54
C GLU A 128 -14.25 -2.00 -12.96
N ALA A 129 -13.24 -1.13 -13.13
CA ALA A 129 -12.66 -0.82 -14.43
C ALA A 129 -11.93 -2.01 -15.08
N PHE A 130 -11.31 -2.87 -14.26
CA PHE A 130 -10.55 -4.03 -14.73
C PHE A 130 -11.29 -5.37 -14.57
N ASP A 131 -12.48 -5.35 -13.96
CA ASP A 131 -13.28 -6.54 -13.64
C ASP A 131 -12.53 -7.59 -12.80
N VAL A 132 -11.88 -7.14 -11.72
CA VAL A 132 -11.02 -8.00 -10.86
C VAL A 132 -11.45 -8.00 -9.39
N PRO A 133 -11.07 -9.03 -8.60
CA PRO A 133 -11.24 -9.02 -7.15
C PRO A 133 -10.23 -8.12 -6.43
N ILE A 134 -10.60 -7.66 -5.22
CA ILE A 134 -9.75 -6.93 -4.27
C ILE A 134 -9.52 -7.82 -3.04
N TYR A 135 -8.27 -8.03 -2.66
CA TYR A 135 -7.92 -8.79 -1.46
C TYR A 135 -7.55 -7.86 -0.30
N ILE A 136 -8.30 -7.98 0.80
CA ILE A 136 -8.11 -7.22 2.04
C ILE A 136 -8.05 -8.21 3.20
N HIS A 137 -7.11 -8.03 4.12
CA HIS A 137 -7.08 -8.88 5.32
C HIS A 137 -8.28 -8.57 6.22
N GLN A 138 -8.97 -9.60 6.72
CA GLN A 138 -10.21 -9.47 7.48
C GLN A 138 -10.07 -8.60 8.74
N ALA A 139 -8.90 -8.59 9.39
CA ALA A 139 -8.67 -7.70 10.54
C ALA A 139 -8.84 -6.20 10.20
N ASP A 140 -8.71 -5.84 8.93
CA ASP A 140 -8.94 -4.48 8.44
C ASP A 140 -10.30 -4.29 7.75
N GLU A 141 -11.19 -5.29 7.80
CA GLU A 141 -12.56 -5.22 7.24
C GLU A 141 -13.29 -3.98 7.74
N GLN A 142 -13.16 -3.71 9.04
CA GLN A 142 -13.79 -2.54 9.63
C GLN A 142 -13.38 -1.25 8.92
N TRP A 143 -12.16 -1.14 8.38
CA TRP A 143 -11.66 0.09 7.75
C TRP A 143 -12.13 0.31 6.31
N VAL A 144 -12.87 -0.62 5.72
CA VAL A 144 -13.42 -0.46 4.37
C VAL A 144 -14.41 0.70 4.36
N THR A 145 -14.13 1.71 3.52
CA THR A 145 -14.91 2.96 3.42
C THR A 145 -15.92 2.94 2.28
N ARG A 146 -15.71 2.12 1.25
CA ARG A 146 -16.66 1.83 0.16
C ARG A 146 -16.81 0.30 0.04
N PRO A 147 -17.96 -0.27 0.45
CA PRO A 147 -18.27 -1.68 0.27
C PRO A 147 -18.31 -2.07 -1.21
N SER A 148 -18.02 -3.34 -1.52
CA SER A 148 -18.14 -3.91 -2.86
C SER A 148 -18.13 -5.43 -2.81
N ASP A 149 -18.94 -6.07 -3.66
CA ASP A 149 -18.95 -7.53 -3.84
C ASP A 149 -17.64 -8.07 -4.44
N ARG A 150 -16.77 -7.18 -4.93
CA ARG A 150 -15.43 -7.53 -5.43
C ARG A 150 -14.40 -7.70 -4.30
N ILE A 151 -14.71 -7.28 -3.08
CA ILE A 151 -13.80 -7.40 -1.94
C ILE A 151 -13.87 -8.83 -1.39
N ILE A 152 -12.71 -9.49 -1.42
CA ILE A 152 -12.48 -10.79 -0.80
C ILE A 152 -11.69 -10.57 0.49
N PHE A 153 -12.34 -10.82 1.61
CA PHE A 153 -11.66 -10.87 2.90
C PHE A 153 -10.92 -12.18 3.05
N TRP A 154 -9.65 -12.11 3.44
CA TRP A 154 -8.83 -13.26 3.77
C TRP A 154 -8.31 -13.18 5.20
N SER A 155 -8.00 -14.32 5.80
CA SER A 155 -7.63 -14.42 7.22
C SER A 155 -6.39 -15.27 7.41
N GLY A 156 -5.74 -15.10 8.57
CA GLY A 156 -4.53 -15.84 8.93
C GLY A 156 -3.28 -15.06 8.54
N ASP A 157 -2.12 -15.65 8.79
CA ASP A 157 -0.85 -14.93 8.57
C ASP A 157 -0.35 -14.99 7.13
N ARG A 158 -0.94 -15.85 6.27
CA ARG A 158 -0.48 -16.09 4.90
C ARG A 158 -1.60 -16.47 3.95
N LEU A 159 -1.60 -15.90 2.74
CA LEU A 159 -2.44 -16.31 1.61
C LEU A 159 -1.60 -16.46 0.33
N GLU A 160 -1.62 -17.65 -0.27
CA GLU A 160 -1.08 -17.86 -1.61
C GLU A 160 -2.07 -17.36 -2.66
N LEU A 161 -1.78 -16.21 -3.28
CA LEU A 161 -2.60 -15.66 -4.36
C LEU A 161 -2.33 -16.37 -5.70
N ALA A 162 -1.07 -16.73 -5.93
CA ALA A 162 -0.57 -17.48 -7.07
C ALA A 162 0.73 -18.20 -6.67
N GLU A 163 1.31 -18.98 -7.59
CA GLU A 163 2.55 -19.74 -7.35
C GLU A 163 3.72 -18.86 -6.87
N ASP A 164 3.82 -17.63 -7.38
CA ASP A 164 4.91 -16.69 -7.07
C ASP A 164 4.47 -15.46 -6.27
N LEU A 165 3.19 -15.33 -5.92
CA LEU A 165 2.63 -14.18 -5.21
C LEU A 165 1.97 -14.62 -3.91
N VAL A 166 2.53 -14.16 -2.80
CA VAL A 166 2.07 -14.52 -1.46
C VAL A 166 1.81 -13.25 -0.66
N LEU A 167 0.60 -13.14 -0.08
CA LEU A 167 0.30 -12.12 0.91
C LEU A 167 0.70 -12.62 2.29
N GLN A 168 1.44 -11.79 3.02
CA GLN A 168 1.95 -12.09 4.36
C GLN A 168 1.42 -11.03 5.32
N ARG A 169 0.57 -11.43 6.27
CA ARG A 169 0.06 -10.50 7.30
C ARG A 169 1.11 -10.36 8.40
N VAL A 170 1.68 -9.16 8.50
CA VAL A 170 2.77 -8.81 9.42
C VAL A 170 2.29 -7.97 10.61
N GLY A 171 1.14 -7.32 10.49
CA GLY A 171 0.58 -6.50 11.56
C GLY A 171 1.41 -5.25 11.91
N GLY A 172 1.23 -4.74 13.12
CA GLY A 172 1.95 -3.58 13.63
C GLY A 172 1.30 -2.26 13.25
N HIS A 173 1.45 -1.84 11.99
CA HIS A 173 0.89 -0.57 11.50
C HIS A 173 -0.66 -0.56 11.54
N PHE A 174 -1.25 -1.67 11.08
CA PHE A 174 -2.65 -2.06 11.23
C PHE A 174 -2.69 -3.52 11.65
N ASP A 175 -3.79 -3.97 12.25
CA ASP A 175 -3.93 -5.38 12.63
C ASP A 175 -3.86 -6.30 11.40
N GLY A 176 -4.45 -5.88 10.28
CA GLY A 176 -4.39 -6.57 8.98
C GLY A 176 -3.25 -6.15 8.06
N ALA A 177 -2.29 -5.36 8.54
CA ALA A 177 -1.16 -4.89 7.74
C ALA A 177 -0.44 -6.05 7.04
N THR A 178 -0.39 -5.97 5.71
CA THR A 178 0.03 -7.03 4.80
C THR A 178 1.18 -6.55 3.91
N VAL A 179 2.15 -7.43 3.67
CA VAL A 179 3.18 -7.26 2.65
C VAL A 179 3.00 -8.29 1.53
N LEU A 180 3.44 -7.96 0.33
CA LEU A 180 3.44 -8.87 -0.82
C LEU A 180 4.85 -9.42 -1.03
N GLU A 181 4.98 -10.74 -0.93
CA GLU A 181 6.16 -11.48 -1.31
C GLU A 181 5.99 -11.96 -2.76
N TRP A 182 6.84 -11.44 -3.65
CA TRP A 182 6.98 -11.90 -5.02
C TRP A 182 8.24 -12.73 -5.17
N THR A 183 8.09 -14.06 -5.14
CA THR A 183 9.22 -15.00 -5.01
C THR A 183 10.07 -15.10 -6.28
N GLN A 184 9.47 -14.87 -7.45
CA GLN A 184 10.16 -14.90 -8.74
C GLN A 184 10.73 -13.52 -9.16
N GLY A 185 10.47 -12.47 -8.39
CA GLY A 185 11.04 -11.15 -8.63
C GLY A 185 12.56 -11.14 -8.51
N ASP A 186 13.19 -10.10 -9.06
CA ASP A 186 14.65 -9.93 -9.07
C ASP A 186 15.40 -11.20 -9.55
N ALA A 187 14.98 -11.73 -10.70
CA ALA A 187 15.51 -12.96 -11.30
C ALA A 187 15.48 -14.17 -10.33
N GLY A 188 14.39 -14.31 -9.57
CA GLY A 188 14.20 -15.41 -8.62
C GLY A 188 14.88 -15.22 -7.26
N ARG A 189 15.44 -14.03 -6.97
CA ARG A 189 15.97 -13.69 -5.64
C ARG A 189 14.93 -13.11 -4.68
N GLY A 190 13.74 -12.81 -5.20
CA GLY A 190 12.58 -12.35 -4.45
C GLY A 190 12.54 -10.84 -4.23
N VAL A 191 11.33 -10.30 -4.28
CA VAL A 191 11.01 -8.88 -4.04
C VAL A 191 9.92 -8.82 -2.98
N LEU A 192 10.09 -7.93 -1.99
CA LEU A 192 9.06 -7.64 -0.99
C LEU A 192 8.46 -6.25 -1.24
N LEU A 193 7.14 -6.16 -1.42
CA LEU A 193 6.42 -4.90 -1.54
C LEU A 193 5.66 -4.64 -0.23
N THR A 194 5.91 -3.50 0.40
CA THR A 194 5.67 -3.36 1.85
C THR A 194 4.72 -2.25 2.26
N GLY A 195 4.20 -1.47 1.30
CA GLY A 195 3.50 -0.24 1.65
C GLY A 195 4.46 0.68 2.42
N ASP A 196 4.05 1.22 3.57
CA ASP A 196 4.96 1.85 4.55
C ASP A 196 5.14 1.02 5.83
N ILE A 197 4.57 -0.19 5.90
CA ILE A 197 4.64 -1.08 7.07
C ILE A 197 6.11 -1.37 7.43
N VAL A 198 6.94 -1.54 6.41
CA VAL A 198 8.40 -1.59 6.49
C VAL A 198 8.96 -0.48 5.58
N ARG A 199 9.15 0.71 6.15
CA ARG A 199 9.48 1.91 5.38
C ARG A 199 10.98 1.98 5.09
N VAL A 200 11.36 2.21 3.83
CA VAL A 200 12.75 2.53 3.49
C VAL A 200 13.05 3.96 3.92
N VAL A 201 14.11 4.12 4.71
CA VAL A 201 14.52 5.42 5.24
C VAL A 201 15.51 6.12 4.31
N ALA A 202 16.01 7.29 4.70
CA ALA A 202 16.93 8.08 3.86
C ALA A 202 18.20 7.30 3.49
N ASP A 203 18.78 6.57 4.44
CA ASP A 203 19.82 5.59 4.16
C ASP A 203 19.17 4.29 3.64
N ARG A 204 19.29 4.08 2.34
CA ARG A 204 18.64 2.96 1.61
C ARG A 204 19.23 1.58 1.91
N ALA A 205 20.22 1.50 2.81
CA ALA A 205 20.63 0.23 3.40
C ALA A 205 19.77 -0.16 4.63
N TRP A 206 18.79 0.67 5.02
CA TRP A 206 18.00 0.48 6.24
C TRP A 206 16.50 0.72 6.01
N VAL A 207 15.72 0.21 6.96
CA VAL A 207 14.29 0.44 7.05
C VAL A 207 13.92 0.92 8.46
N SER A 208 12.65 1.26 8.67
CA SER A 208 12.08 1.53 9.99
C SER A 208 10.64 1.01 10.07
N PHE A 209 10.08 1.07 11.28
CA PHE A 209 8.75 0.57 11.62
C PHE A 209 8.05 1.63 12.47
N MET A 210 6.81 1.99 12.15
CA MET A 210 6.03 2.97 12.91
C MET A 210 4.57 2.60 13.00
N TYR A 211 3.96 3.00 14.11
CA TYR A 211 2.51 2.90 14.28
C TYR A 211 1.86 4.00 13.46
N SER A 212 2.40 5.23 13.53
CA SER A 212 2.03 6.35 12.67
C SER A 212 3.28 7.04 12.12
N TYR A 213 3.49 7.03 10.81
CA TYR A 213 4.51 7.88 10.19
C TYR A 213 4.15 9.38 10.22
N PRO A 214 2.91 9.79 9.89
CA PRO A 214 2.54 11.21 9.90
C PRO A 214 2.68 11.87 11.28
N ASN A 215 2.34 11.14 12.35
CA ASN A 215 2.39 11.65 13.73
C ASN A 215 3.61 11.17 14.52
N LEU A 216 4.52 10.45 13.87
CA LEU A 216 5.76 9.93 14.45
C LEU A 216 5.56 9.06 15.70
N ILE A 217 4.50 8.25 15.73
CA ILE A 217 4.21 7.33 16.84
C ILE A 217 4.99 6.02 16.63
N PRO A 218 5.89 5.63 17.55
CA PRO A 218 6.66 4.39 17.42
C PRO A 218 5.80 3.16 17.67
N LEU A 219 6.22 2.03 17.13
CA LEU A 219 5.72 0.72 17.53
C LEU A 219 6.41 0.25 18.81
N PRO A 220 5.74 -0.52 19.68
CA PRO A 220 6.40 -1.22 20.77
C PRO A 220 7.51 -2.14 20.26
N ALA A 221 8.61 -2.25 21.01
CA ALA A 221 9.73 -3.14 20.70
C ALA A 221 9.28 -4.61 20.50
N THR A 222 8.31 -5.07 21.30
CA THR A 222 7.72 -6.41 21.17
C THR A 222 7.02 -6.64 19.83
N THR A 223 6.36 -5.61 19.31
CA THR A 223 5.67 -5.64 18.02
C THR A 223 6.68 -5.69 16.88
N VAL A 224 7.71 -4.84 16.90
CA VAL A 224 8.79 -4.87 15.90
C VAL A 224 9.52 -6.21 15.92
N ALA A 225 9.78 -6.78 17.10
CA ALA A 225 10.37 -8.11 17.23
C ALA A 225 9.48 -9.21 16.61
N GLN A 226 8.15 -9.08 16.73
CA GLN A 226 7.20 -10.01 16.10
C GLN A 226 7.22 -9.88 14.58
N MET A 227 7.16 -8.66 14.05
CA MET A 227 7.24 -8.40 12.61
C MET A 227 8.54 -8.97 12.02
N ALA A 228 9.68 -8.74 12.69
CA ALA A 228 10.97 -9.27 12.27
C ALA A 228 10.99 -10.80 12.25
N ARG A 229 10.39 -11.47 13.25
CA ARG A 229 10.26 -12.94 13.26
C ARG A 229 9.40 -13.45 12.10
N GLN A 230 8.28 -12.78 11.79
CA GLN A 230 7.39 -13.16 10.68
C GLN A 230 8.04 -12.96 9.30
N LEU A 231 8.89 -11.94 9.15
CA LEU A 231 9.61 -11.66 7.90
C LEU A 231 10.87 -12.51 7.72
N SER A 232 11.46 -13.02 8.81
CA SER A 232 12.71 -13.79 8.76
C SER A 232 12.73 -15.06 7.89
N PRO A 233 11.63 -15.84 7.72
CA PRO A 233 11.64 -17.01 6.83
C PRO A 233 11.47 -16.65 5.35
N LEU A 234 11.15 -15.41 5.01
CA LEU A 234 10.90 -14.98 3.62
C LEU A 234 12.23 -14.78 2.90
N SER A 235 12.27 -15.11 1.61
CA SER A 235 13.47 -14.94 0.77
C SER A 235 13.26 -13.78 -0.20
N PHE A 236 13.90 -12.64 0.08
CA PHE A 236 13.85 -11.46 -0.78
C PHE A 236 15.17 -10.67 -0.74
N ASN A 237 15.65 -10.28 -1.92
CA ASN A 237 16.84 -9.46 -2.07
C ASN A 237 16.51 -7.96 -2.19
N GLN A 238 15.32 -7.64 -2.71
CA GLN A 238 14.85 -6.27 -2.90
C GLN A 238 13.61 -5.97 -2.07
N LEU A 239 13.44 -4.70 -1.69
CA LEU A 239 12.26 -4.20 -1.02
C LEU A 239 11.82 -2.87 -1.62
N TYR A 240 10.53 -2.78 -1.96
CA TYR A 240 9.87 -1.58 -2.47
C TYR A 240 8.83 -1.09 -1.46
N ASP A 241 8.83 0.21 -1.19
CA ASP A 241 7.84 0.84 -0.33
C ASP A 241 6.92 1.79 -1.12
N ALA A 242 5.87 2.29 -0.46
CA ALA A 242 4.83 3.10 -1.07
C ALA A 242 5.27 4.49 -1.57
N PHE A 243 6.54 4.89 -1.46
CA PHE A 243 6.98 6.21 -1.94
C PHE A 243 8.25 6.14 -2.76
N HIS A 244 8.35 5.07 -3.56
CA HIS A 244 9.44 4.84 -4.51
C HIS A 244 10.83 4.85 -3.85
N ARG A 245 10.91 4.38 -2.59
CA ARG A 245 12.19 4.11 -1.94
C ARG A 245 12.42 2.61 -1.93
N ILE A 246 13.66 2.24 -2.23
CA ILE A 246 14.02 0.88 -2.58
C ILE A 246 15.28 0.50 -1.79
N VAL A 247 15.26 -0.68 -1.19
CA VAL A 247 16.49 -1.38 -0.81
C VAL A 247 16.85 -2.30 -1.98
N GLU A 248 17.91 -1.96 -2.70
CA GLU A 248 18.25 -2.61 -3.99
C GLU A 248 18.87 -4.00 -3.82
N THR A 249 19.51 -4.27 -2.68
CA THR A 249 20.17 -5.54 -2.36
C THR A 249 20.18 -5.78 -0.85
N ASP A 250 20.24 -7.05 -0.45
CA ASP A 250 20.26 -7.47 0.96
C ASP A 250 19.09 -6.88 1.79
N ALA A 251 17.90 -6.85 1.19
CA ALA A 251 16.71 -6.33 1.83
C ALA A 251 16.31 -7.13 3.09
N ALA A 252 16.41 -8.47 3.05
CA ALA A 252 16.17 -9.29 4.24
C ALA A 252 17.14 -8.95 5.38
N GLY A 253 18.43 -8.76 5.06
CA GLY A 253 19.41 -8.26 6.01
C GLY A 253 19.05 -6.87 6.54
N ALA A 254 18.55 -5.98 5.67
CA ALA A 254 18.14 -4.61 6.02
C ALA A 254 17.02 -4.60 7.06
N VAL A 255 16.02 -5.44 6.87
CA VAL A 255 14.91 -5.60 7.84
C VAL A 255 15.44 -6.10 9.17
N ALA A 256 16.26 -7.17 9.17
CA ALA A 256 16.76 -7.79 10.40
C ALA A 256 17.62 -6.81 11.23
N ARG A 257 18.60 -6.15 10.60
CA ARG A 257 19.48 -5.19 11.29
C ARG A 257 18.73 -3.94 11.76
N SER A 258 17.74 -3.49 10.99
CA SER A 258 16.93 -2.32 11.36
C SER A 258 16.02 -2.63 12.55
N ALA A 259 15.44 -3.83 12.61
CA ALA A 259 14.61 -4.25 13.72
C ALA A 259 15.43 -4.33 15.03
N ALA A 260 16.63 -4.92 14.99
CA ALA A 260 17.53 -4.95 16.13
C ALA A 260 17.87 -3.53 16.62
N ARG A 261 18.35 -2.68 15.71
CA ARG A 261 18.68 -1.27 16.01
C ARG A 261 17.49 -0.50 16.60
N TYR A 262 16.28 -0.70 16.05
CA TYR A 262 15.08 -0.04 16.53
C TYR A 262 14.73 -0.46 17.97
N ILE A 263 14.79 -1.77 18.24
CA ILE A 263 14.51 -2.33 19.58
C ILE A 263 15.53 -1.81 20.60
N ASP A 264 16.82 -1.82 20.25
CA ASP A 264 17.90 -1.32 21.11
C ASP A 264 17.70 0.17 21.44
N ALA A 265 17.34 0.98 20.44
CA ALA A 265 17.08 2.41 20.62
C ALA A 265 15.89 2.68 21.59
N LEU A 266 14.84 1.86 21.55
CA LEU A 266 13.73 1.96 22.50
C LEU A 266 14.10 1.44 23.90
N GLY A 267 15.08 0.56 24.00
CA GLY A 267 15.61 0.03 25.25
C GLY A 267 16.43 1.04 26.07
N GLY A 268 16.83 2.17 25.46
CA GLY A 268 17.52 3.25 26.15
C GLY A 268 18.93 2.86 26.60
N THR A 269 19.73 2.23 25.74
CA THR A 269 21.16 2.13 26.01
C THR A 269 21.75 3.54 25.96
N ASP A 270 21.98 4.13 27.14
CA ASP A 270 22.72 5.38 27.29
C ASP A 270 24.11 5.21 26.67
N ASP A 271 24.41 5.97 25.60
CA ASP A 271 25.79 6.26 25.20
C ASP A 271 26.36 7.37 26.10
#